data_AF-A0ABD3K521-F1
#
_entry.id   AF-A0ABD3K521-F1
#
_cell.length_a   1.000
_cell.length_b   1.000
_cell.length_c   1.000
_cell.angle_alpha   90.00
_cell.angle_beta   90.00
_cell.angle_gamma   90.00
#
_symmetry.space_group_name_H-M   'P 1'
#
loop_
_entity.id
_entity.type
_entity.pdbx_description
1 polymer ?
#
loop_
_entity_poly.entity_id
_entity_poly.type
_entity_poly.pdbx_seq_one_letter_code
_entity_poly.pdbx_strand_id
1 'polypeptide(L)'
;MASAGSDLSQFDISKEEKDKLVGEVIRYVLFKSHQNSGCPIKREELTQLVTKNYRNRNLPALVINEAREKLSSVFGYEMRELQKSRPSTNQTRASQSSSADSRSYVLMSQLPADLYRRYVEDVNAVHLSGFTFVVISIVHLAGGKIPEEFQG
;
A
#
# COMPACT_ATOMS: atom_id res chain seq x y z
N MET A 1 -24.13 8.51 -14.90
CA MET A 1 -24.83 7.56 -14.01
C MET A 1 -25.12 6.27 -14.80
N ALA A 2 -24.33 5.23 -14.56
CA ALA A 2 -24.41 3.82 -14.97
C ALA A 2 -23.01 3.28 -14.66
N SER A 3 -22.73 2.23 -13.90
CA SER A 3 -23.31 0.89 -13.81
C SER A 3 -22.75 0.25 -12.53
N ALA A 4 -23.50 0.25 -11.42
CA ALA A 4 -23.08 -0.44 -10.17
C ALA A 4 -23.82 -1.77 -9.96
N GLY A 5 -24.84 -2.05 -10.78
CA GLY A 5 -25.69 -3.25 -10.66
C GLY A 5 -25.17 -4.49 -11.38
N SER A 6 -24.16 -4.35 -12.25
CA SER A 6 -23.73 -5.41 -13.18
C SER A 6 -22.66 -6.34 -12.61
N ASP A 7 -21.93 -5.93 -11.57
CA ASP A 7 -20.74 -6.67 -11.11
C ASP A 7 -21.07 -7.74 -10.07
N LEU A 8 -22.10 -7.55 -9.23
CA LEU A 8 -22.34 -8.42 -8.06
C LEU A 8 -22.79 -9.84 -8.42
N SER A 9 -23.58 -9.99 -9.48
CA SER A 9 -24.09 -11.28 -9.94
C SER A 9 -22.98 -12.22 -10.43
N GLN A 10 -21.84 -11.68 -10.86
CA GLN A 10 -20.69 -12.48 -11.30
C GLN A 10 -19.98 -13.19 -10.14
N PHE A 11 -20.17 -12.71 -8.92
CA PHE A 11 -19.45 -13.18 -7.74
C PHE A 11 -20.27 -14.08 -6.83
N ASP A 12 -21.58 -14.19 -7.07
CA ASP A 12 -22.53 -14.94 -6.24
C ASP A 12 -22.48 -14.49 -4.77
N ILE A 13 -22.33 -13.17 -4.55
CA ILE A 13 -22.30 -12.53 -3.23
C ILE A 13 -23.37 -11.46 -3.11
N SER A 14 -23.92 -11.33 -1.91
CA SER A 14 -24.81 -10.22 -1.57
C SER A 14 -24.05 -8.90 -1.47
N LYS A 15 -24.79 -7.79 -1.52
CA LYS A 15 -24.22 -6.45 -1.34
C LYS A 15 -23.63 -6.30 0.08
N GLU A 16 -24.32 -6.84 1.07
CA GLU A 16 -23.94 -6.81 2.48
C GLU A 16 -22.62 -7.56 2.73
N GLU A 17 -22.45 -8.72 2.09
CA GLU A 17 -21.19 -9.48 2.16
C GLU A 17 -20.04 -8.74 1.50
N LYS A 18 -20.28 -8.14 0.35
CA LYS A 18 -19.28 -7.28 -0.30
C LYS A 18 -18.89 -6.12 0.61
N ASP A 19 -19.86 -5.41 1.18
CA ASP A 19 -19.61 -4.29 2.09
C ASP A 19 -18.83 -4.73 3.34
N LYS A 20 -19.10 -5.94 3.85
CA LYS A 20 -18.34 -6.56 4.94
C LYS A 20 -16.87 -6.78 4.55
N LEU A 21 -16.61 -7.35 3.37
CA LEU A 21 -15.24 -7.59 2.87
C LEU A 21 -14.48 -6.27 2.66
N VAL A 22 -15.14 -5.26 2.08
CA VAL A 22 -14.57 -3.92 1.92
C VAL A 22 -14.20 -3.33 3.28
N GLY A 23 -15.10 -3.43 4.26
CA GLY A 23 -14.83 -2.97 5.63
C GLY A 23 -13.68 -3.71 6.30
N GLU A 24 -13.50 -5.00 6.04
CA GLU A 24 -12.37 -5.79 6.54
C GLU A 24 -11.03 -5.31 5.94
N VAL A 25 -10.98 -5.08 4.63
CA VAL A 25 -9.80 -4.52 3.96
C VAL A 25 -9.46 -3.13 4.50
N ILE A 26 -10.45 -2.24 4.65
CA ILE A 26 -10.25 -0.89 5.19
C ILE A 26 -9.64 -0.95 6.60
N ARG A 27 -10.25 -1.74 7.50
CA ARG A 27 -9.72 -1.90 8.87
C ARG A 27 -8.29 -2.42 8.84
N TYR A 28 -8.03 -3.46 8.06
CA TYR A 28 -6.70 -4.03 7.96
C TYR A 28 -5.66 -3.00 7.50
N VAL A 29 -5.95 -2.24 6.45
CA VAL A 29 -5.05 -1.21 5.90
C VAL A 29 -4.76 -0.12 6.94
N LEU A 30 -5.79 0.38 7.63
CA LEU A 30 -5.62 1.42 8.67
C LEU A 30 -4.76 0.93 9.83
N PHE A 31 -5.08 -0.24 10.40
CA PHE A 31 -4.35 -0.77 11.56
C PHE A 31 -2.93 -1.18 11.20
N LYS A 32 -2.74 -1.83 10.04
CA LYS A 32 -1.41 -2.27 9.61
C LYS A 32 -0.51 -1.10 9.25
N SER A 33 -1.05 -0.06 8.61
CA SER A 33 -0.30 1.16 8.34
C SER A 33 0.19 1.81 9.63
N HIS A 34 -0.66 1.90 10.66
CA HIS A 34 -0.29 2.44 11.96
C HIS A 34 0.74 1.57 12.69
N GLN A 35 0.53 0.26 12.77
CA GLN A 35 1.44 -0.66 13.48
C GLN A 35 2.84 -0.74 12.84
N ASN A 36 2.91 -0.66 11.52
CA ASN A 36 4.16 -0.82 10.78
C ASN A 36 4.76 0.52 10.31
N SER A 37 4.38 1.64 10.94
CA SER A 37 4.93 2.98 10.65
C SER A 37 4.89 3.34 9.15
N GLY A 38 3.77 3.03 8.49
CA GLY A 38 3.57 3.33 7.06
C GLY A 38 4.25 2.37 6.08
N CYS A 39 4.81 1.25 6.56
CA CYS A 39 5.43 0.24 5.69
C CYS A 39 4.46 -0.28 4.61
N PRO A 40 4.91 -0.47 3.36
CA PRO A 40 4.05 -0.98 2.29
C PRO A 40 3.40 -2.33 2.60
N ILE A 41 2.10 -2.43 2.34
CA ILE A 41 1.29 -3.64 2.50
C ILE A 41 1.29 -4.40 1.17
N LYS A 42 1.64 -5.68 1.15
CA LYS A 42 1.64 -6.46 -0.10
C LYS A 42 0.21 -6.72 -0.57
N ARG A 43 -0.01 -6.68 -1.89
CA ARG A 43 -1.31 -7.02 -2.48
C ARG A 43 -1.78 -8.42 -2.07
N GLU A 44 -0.86 -9.38 -2.02
CA GLU A 44 -1.15 -10.75 -1.61
C GLU A 44 -1.82 -10.83 -0.23
N GLU A 45 -1.41 -10.01 0.72
CA GLU A 45 -2.00 -9.99 2.07
C GLU A 45 -3.46 -9.53 2.03
N LEU A 46 -3.78 -8.56 1.18
CA LEU A 46 -5.15 -8.08 0.97
C LEU A 46 -5.99 -9.08 0.19
N THR A 47 -5.39 -9.73 -0.81
CA THR A 47 -6.02 -10.81 -1.56
C THR A 47 -6.44 -11.93 -0.61
N GLN A 48 -5.53 -12.35 0.28
CA GLN A 48 -5.80 -13.41 1.26
C GLN A 48 -6.92 -13.06 2.24
N LEU A 49 -7.11 -11.79 2.60
CA LEU A 49 -8.26 -11.39 3.41
C LEU A 49 -9.59 -11.68 2.71
N VAL A 50 -9.64 -11.42 1.39
CA VAL A 50 -10.85 -11.60 0.59
C VAL A 50 -11.08 -13.06 0.20
N THR A 51 -10.02 -13.80 -0.15
CA THR A 51 -10.14 -15.16 -0.70
C THR A 51 -10.29 -16.26 0.34
N LYS A 52 -10.17 -15.95 1.65
CA LYS A 52 -10.39 -16.94 2.74
C LYS A 52 -11.66 -17.76 2.57
N ASN A 53 -12.74 -17.11 2.15
CA ASN A 53 -14.06 -17.74 1.99
C ASN A 53 -14.52 -17.80 0.53
N TYR A 54 -13.77 -17.23 -0.41
CA TYR A 54 -14.21 -17.03 -1.79
C TYR A 54 -13.13 -17.43 -2.80
N ARG A 55 -13.53 -18.23 -3.80
CA ARG A 55 -12.61 -18.77 -4.83
C ARG A 55 -12.52 -17.92 -6.10
N ASN A 56 -13.27 -16.81 -6.18
CA ASN A 56 -13.32 -15.99 -7.38
C ASN A 56 -12.08 -15.08 -7.49
N ARG A 57 -11.33 -15.20 -8.59
CA ARG A 57 -10.08 -14.47 -8.83
C ARG A 57 -10.25 -12.97 -9.03
N ASN A 58 -11.43 -12.51 -9.47
CA ASN A 58 -11.69 -11.10 -9.75
C ASN A 58 -12.21 -10.34 -8.52
N LEU A 59 -12.78 -11.06 -7.54
CA LEU A 59 -13.37 -10.47 -6.34
C LEU A 59 -12.37 -9.63 -5.53
N PRO A 60 -11.13 -10.08 -5.27
CA PRO A 60 -10.15 -9.27 -4.54
C PRO A 60 -9.86 -7.93 -5.20
N ALA A 61 -9.75 -7.89 -6.53
CA ALA A 61 -9.48 -6.63 -7.23
C ALA A 61 -10.64 -5.64 -7.04
N LEU A 62 -11.88 -6.12 -7.15
CA LEU A 62 -13.07 -5.30 -6.96
C LEU A 62 -13.18 -4.76 -5.53
N VAL A 63 -13.00 -5.64 -4.53
CA VAL A 63 -13.06 -5.25 -3.11
C VAL A 63 -11.95 -4.25 -2.76
N ILE A 64 -10.72 -4.47 -3.22
CA ILE A 64 -9.59 -3.56 -2.97
C ILE A 64 -9.83 -2.19 -3.63
N ASN A 65 -10.35 -2.16 -4.85
CA ASN A 65 -10.65 -0.91 -5.55
C ASN A 65 -11.73 -0.11 -4.81
N GLU A 66 -12.80 -0.76 -4.34
CA GLU A 66 -13.83 -0.08 -3.56
C GLU A 66 -13.31 0.39 -2.19
N ALA A 67 -12.47 -0.41 -1.53
CA ALA A 67 -11.80 0.00 -0.30
C ALA A 67 -10.95 1.25 -0.51
N ARG A 68 -10.22 1.35 -1.63
CA ARG A 68 -9.44 2.54 -2.01
C ARG A 68 -10.34 3.76 -2.18
N GLU A 69 -11.48 3.63 -2.84
CA GLU A 69 -12.44 4.73 -3.02
C GLU A 69 -13.04 5.18 -1.69
N LYS A 70 -13.43 4.25 -0.81
CA LYS A 70 -13.97 4.57 0.52
C LYS A 70 -12.89 5.17 1.44
N LEU A 71 -11.64 4.72 1.37
CA LEU A 71 -10.53 5.33 2.11
C LEU A 71 -10.34 6.80 1.74
N SER A 72 -10.45 7.14 0.46
CA SER A 72 -10.33 8.53 0.02
C SER A 72 -11.56 9.36 0.39
N SER A 73 -12.76 8.89 0.04
CA SER A 73 -14.00 9.66 0.20
C SER A 73 -14.49 9.78 1.65
N VAL A 74 -14.21 8.80 2.50
CA VAL A 74 -14.72 8.77 3.89
C VAL A 74 -13.63 9.16 4.89
N PHE A 75 -12.40 8.69 4.69
CA PHE A 75 -11.32 8.84 5.67
C PHE A 75 -10.26 9.87 5.28
N GLY A 76 -10.30 10.42 4.06
CA GLY A 76 -9.28 11.36 3.58
C GLY A 76 -7.90 10.72 3.41
N TYR A 77 -7.84 9.44 3.07
CA TYR A 77 -6.59 8.73 2.76
C TYR A 77 -6.53 8.25 1.31
N GLU A 78 -5.39 8.46 0.67
CA GLU A 78 -5.07 7.84 -0.61
C GLU A 78 -4.36 6.50 -0.36
N MET A 79 -4.96 5.41 -0.82
CA MET A 79 -4.26 4.13 -0.94
C MET A 79 -3.57 4.06 -2.30
N ARG A 80 -2.23 4.23 -2.31
CA ARG A 80 -1.42 4.31 -3.52
C ARG A 80 -0.72 2.99 -3.80
N GLU A 81 -0.85 2.50 -5.03
CA GLU A 81 -0.15 1.31 -5.50
C GLU A 81 1.31 1.62 -5.83
N LEU A 82 2.21 0.79 -5.34
CA LEU A 82 3.63 0.78 -5.64
C LEU A 82 3.95 -0.42 -6.51
N GLN A 83 4.71 -0.18 -7.58
CA GLN A 83 5.35 -1.24 -8.36
C GLN A 83 6.79 -1.37 -7.89
N LYS A 84 7.25 -2.61 -7.69
CA LYS A 84 8.68 -2.86 -7.44
C LYS A 84 9.47 -2.51 -8.70
N SER A 85 10.26 -1.43 -8.65
CA SER A 85 11.29 -1.19 -9.65
C SER A 85 12.32 -2.32 -9.56
N ARG A 86 12.38 -3.21 -10.57
CA ARG A 86 13.54 -4.08 -10.73
C ARG A 86 14.72 -3.20 -11.17
N PRO A 87 15.88 -3.21 -10.49
CA PRO A 87 17.07 -2.59 -11.04
C PRO A 87 17.38 -3.27 -12.37
N SER A 88 17.47 -2.46 -13.43
CA SER A 88 17.85 -2.89 -14.78
C SER A 88 19.34 -3.22 -14.79
N THR A 89 19.72 -4.34 -14.19
CA THR A 89 21.01 -4.97 -14.47
C THR A 89 20.75 -6.08 -15.47
N ASN A 90 21.34 -5.93 -16.66
CA ASN A 90 21.33 -6.92 -17.74
C ASN A 90 21.52 -8.34 -17.19
N GLN A 91 20.45 -9.12 -17.09
CA GLN A 91 20.55 -10.57 -16.92
C GLN A 91 19.34 -11.28 -17.54
N THR A 92 19.72 -12.03 -18.57
CA THR A 92 18.98 -12.96 -19.41
C THR A 92 18.02 -13.86 -18.61
N ARG A 93 16.82 -14.06 -19.17
CA ARG A 93 15.70 -14.92 -18.73
C ARG A 93 14.79 -14.35 -17.64
N ALA A 94 13.94 -13.39 -18.06
CA ALA A 94 12.71 -13.09 -17.35
C ALA A 94 11.76 -14.30 -17.38
N SER A 95 11.75 -15.08 -16.31
CA SER A 95 10.64 -15.97 -16.01
C SER A 95 9.37 -15.13 -15.82
N GLN A 96 8.28 -15.56 -16.47
CA GLN A 96 6.95 -14.95 -16.44
C GLN A 96 6.29 -15.08 -15.06
N SER A 97 6.92 -14.57 -14.00
CA SER A 97 6.22 -14.38 -12.72
C SER A 97 5.25 -13.21 -12.89
N SER A 98 3.95 -13.49 -12.75
CA SER A 98 2.85 -12.52 -12.78
C SER A 98 3.23 -11.22 -12.06
N SER A 99 3.39 -10.14 -12.83
CA SER A 99 3.70 -8.79 -12.32
C SER A 99 2.65 -8.28 -11.32
N ALA A 100 1.45 -8.85 -11.32
CA ALA A 100 0.36 -8.51 -10.41
C ALA A 100 0.65 -8.83 -8.93
N ASP A 101 1.38 -9.91 -8.61
CA ASP A 101 1.62 -10.34 -7.21
C ASP A 101 2.78 -9.58 -6.54
N SER A 102 3.50 -8.78 -7.32
CA SER A 102 4.61 -7.96 -6.81
C SER A 102 4.20 -6.57 -6.31
N ARG A 103 2.91 -6.22 -6.45
CA ARG A 103 2.35 -4.92 -6.07
C ARG A 103 2.25 -4.78 -4.56
N SER A 104 2.55 -3.59 -4.06
CA SER A 104 2.31 -3.21 -2.67
C SER A 104 1.56 -1.89 -2.60
N TYR A 105 0.99 -1.57 -1.45
CA TYR A 105 0.19 -0.37 -1.23
C TYR A 105 0.74 0.42 -0.06
N VAL A 106 0.73 1.74 -0.17
CA VAL A 106 0.98 2.66 0.94
C VAL A 106 -0.25 3.52 1.16
N LEU A 107 -0.49 3.88 2.42
CA LEU A 107 -1.58 4.75 2.82
C LEU A 107 -1.02 6.16 3.06
N MET A 108 -1.55 7.15 2.34
CA MET A 108 -1.09 8.54 2.37
C MET A 108 -2.23 9.44 2.83
N SER A 109 -1.98 10.36 3.77
CA SER A 109 -2.98 11.36 4.14
C SER A 109 -3.23 12.31 2.97
N GLN A 110 -4.51 12.63 2.69
CA GLN A 110 -4.91 13.68 1.74
C GLN A 110 -5.11 15.03 2.43
N LEU A 111 -4.74 15.15 3.71
CA LEU A 111 -4.81 16.43 4.41
C LEU A 111 -3.84 17.44 3.76
N PRO A 112 -4.24 18.71 3.63
CA PRO A 112 -3.33 19.81 3.33
C PRO A 112 -2.10 19.80 4.26
N ALA A 113 -0.93 20.14 3.71
CA ALA A 113 0.35 20.01 4.41
C ALA A 113 0.42 20.84 5.70
N ASP A 114 -0.22 22.01 5.71
CA ASP A 114 -0.33 22.87 6.89
C ASP A 114 -1.17 22.23 8.00
N LEU A 115 -2.26 21.54 7.65
CA LEU A 115 -3.09 20.81 8.62
C LEU A 115 -2.40 19.54 9.11
N TYR A 116 -1.75 18.79 8.22
CA TYR A 116 -1.00 17.60 8.59
C TYR A 116 0.10 17.93 9.61
N ARG A 117 0.87 19.00 9.34
CA ARG A 117 1.92 19.48 10.24
C ARG A 117 1.39 19.94 11.60
N ARG A 118 0.21 20.54 11.64
CA ARG A 118 -0.39 21.05 12.89
C ARG A 118 -0.99 19.97 13.76
N TYR A 119 -1.58 18.94 13.16
CA TYR A 119 -2.46 18.00 13.87
C TYR A 119 -1.99 16.54 13.86
N VAL A 120 -1.04 16.17 13.00
CA VAL A 120 -0.61 14.78 12.80
C VAL A 120 0.89 14.60 13.03
N GLU A 121 1.72 15.54 12.57
CA GLU A 121 3.18 15.43 12.67
C GLU A 121 3.67 15.52 14.13
N ASP A 122 4.31 14.46 14.61
CA ASP A 122 5.02 14.47 15.90
C ASP A 122 6.37 15.15 15.74
N VAL A 123 6.48 16.38 16.23
CA VAL A 123 7.70 17.21 16.18
C VAL A 123 8.92 16.48 16.75
N ASN A 124 8.73 15.59 17.74
CA ASN A 124 9.82 14.87 18.38
C ASN A 124 10.41 13.77 17.46
N ALA A 125 9.62 13.27 16.50
CA ALA A 125 10.05 12.23 15.56
C ALA A 125 10.72 12.81 14.29
N VAL A 126 10.53 14.10 14.00
CA VAL A 126 11.01 14.74 12.75
C VAL A 126 12.54 14.72 12.63
N HIS A 127 13.27 14.81 13.74
CA HIS A 127 14.73 14.80 13.72
C HIS A 127 15.29 13.47 13.22
N LEU A 128 14.65 12.36 13.59
CA LEU A 128 15.10 11.02 13.22
C LEU A 128 14.85 10.76 11.73
N SER A 129 13.74 11.22 11.17
CA SER A 129 13.45 11.07 9.74
C SER A 129 14.41 11.90 8.89
N GLY A 130 14.72 13.13 9.30
CA GLY A 130 15.72 13.97 8.65
C GLY A 130 17.11 13.34 8.69
N PHE A 131 17.54 12.84 9.85
CA PHE A 131 18.82 12.13 9.97
C PHE A 131 18.86 10.85 9.11
N THR A 132 17.80 10.05 9.15
CA THR A 132 17.67 8.84 8.32
C THR A 132 17.79 9.17 6.83
N PHE A 133 17.16 10.27 6.37
CA PHE A 133 17.25 10.71 4.99
C PHE A 133 18.67 11.09 4.58
N VAL A 134 19.42 11.77 5.46
CA VAL A 134 20.84 12.10 5.23
C VAL A 134 21.66 10.82 5.09
N VAL A 135 21.53 9.87 6.02
CA VAL A 135 22.26 8.60 5.98
C VAL A 135 21.94 7.82 4.70
N ILE A 136 20.66 7.67 4.35
CA ILE A 136 20.25 6.99 3.10
C ILE A 136 20.81 7.70 1.87
N SER A 137 20.82 9.04 1.86
CA SER A 137 21.36 9.82 0.74
C SER A 137 22.86 9.60 0.57
N ILE A 138 23.63 9.57 1.66
CA ILE A 138 25.07 9.28 1.63
C ILE A 138 25.31 7.86 1.09
N VAL A 139 24.60 6.86 1.63
CA VAL A 139 24.70 5.47 1.16
C VAL A 139 24.35 5.36 -0.33
N HIS A 140 23.30 6.06 -0.77
CA HIS A 140 22.90 6.07 -2.17
C HIS A 140 23.97 6.70 -3.07
N LEU A 141 24.51 7.86 -2.70
CA LEU A 141 25.59 8.55 -3.42
C LEU A 141 26.89 7.71 -3.48
N ALA A 142 27.15 6.88 -2.47
CA ALA A 142 28.30 5.98 -2.42
C ALA A 142 28.11 4.66 -3.21
N GLY A 143 27.03 4.52 -3.99
CA GLY A 143 26.77 3.31 -4.77
C GLY A 143 26.00 2.22 -4.01
N GLY A 144 25.27 2.60 -2.96
CA GLY A 144 24.34 1.73 -2.24
C GLY A 144 24.92 0.98 -1.05
N LYS A 145 26.20 1.20 -0.70
CA LYS A 145 26.85 0.62 0.48
C LYS A 145 28.01 1.49 0.96
N ILE A 146 28.20 1.59 2.27
CA ILE A 146 29.36 2.22 2.91
C ILE A 146 29.81 1.35 4.10
N PRO A 147 31.11 1.25 4.40
CA PRO A 147 31.57 0.71 5.68
C PRO A 147 31.17 1.66 6.82
N GLU A 148 30.85 1.11 7.98
CA GLU A 148 30.51 1.88 9.19
C GLU A 148 31.74 2.60 9.75
N GLU A 149 32.88 1.91 9.74
CA GLU A 149 34.16 2.42 10.22
C GLU A 149 34.87 3.25 9.14
N PHE A 150 35.25 4.48 9.47
CA PHE A 150 36.15 5.27 8.64
C PHE A 150 37.58 4.84 8.98
N GLN A 151 38.19 3.98 8.18
CA GLN A 151 39.62 3.66 8.31
C GLN A 151 40.45 4.86 7.81
N GLY A 152 40.85 5.72 8.74
CA GLY A 152 41.84 6.78 8.57
C GLY A 152 42.99 6.59 9.55
#